data_AF-A0A4Q7V7C6-F1
#
_entry.id   AF-A0A4Q7V7C6-F1
#
_cell.length_a   1.000
_cell.length_b   1.000
_cell.length_c   1.000
_cell.angle_alpha   90.00
_cell.angle_beta   90.00
_cell.angle_gamma   90.00
#
_symmetry.space_group_name_H-M   'P 1'
#
loop_
_entity.id
_entity.type
_entity.pdbx_description
1 polymer ?
#
loop_
_entity_poly.entity_id
_entity_poly.type
_entity_poly.pdbx_seq_one_letter_code
_entity_poly.pdbx_strand_id
1 'polypeptide(L)' 'MRNNKILKEEIFEFVDKNQPVGLGEILAGLSLSHFSGARVVLDLIKENKLNYSSPGKKIVVG' A
#
# COMPACT_ATOMS: atom_id res chain seq x y z
N MET A 1 8.09 -14.87 -11.18
CA MET A 1 8.39 -14.16 -9.91
C MET A 1 8.22 -12.66 -10.17
N ARG A 2 7.23 -12.00 -9.54
CA ARG A 2 6.99 -10.56 -9.71
C ARG A 2 8.10 -9.80 -8.96
N ASN A 3 8.76 -8.84 -9.61
CA ASN A 3 9.92 -8.16 -9.05
C ASN A 3 9.48 -7.20 -7.92
N ASN A 4 10.08 -7.26 -6.73
CA ASN A 4 9.62 -6.51 -5.54
C ASN A 4 9.57 -4.98 -5.75
N LYS A 5 10.44 -4.46 -6.63
CA LYS A 5 10.47 -3.03 -6.99
C LYS A 5 9.20 -2.58 -7.72
N ILE A 6 8.74 -3.40 -8.67
CA ILE A 6 7.52 -3.10 -9.46
C ILE A 6 6.29 -3.08 -8.55
N LEU A 7 6.22 -4.03 -7.60
CA LEU A 7 5.09 -4.11 -6.69
C LEU A 7 4.99 -2.90 -5.75
N LYS A 8 6.13 -2.37 -5.30
CA LYS A 8 6.16 -1.14 -4.49
C LYS A 8 5.62 0.07 -5.27
N GLU A 9 6.02 0.20 -6.53
CA GLU A 9 5.55 1.27 -7.42
C GLU A 9 4.04 1.14 -7.69
N GLU A 10 3.55 -0.07 -8.01
CA GLU A 10 2.12 -0.35 -8.20
C GLU A 10 1.28 0.03 -6.96
N ILE A 11 1.74 -0.36 -5.77
CA ILE A 11 1.07 -0.03 -4.50
C ILE A 11 1.07 1.47 -4.25
N PHE A 12 2.21 2.12 -4.45
CA PHE A 12 2.33 3.56 -4.25
C PHE A 12 1.37 4.33 -5.17
N GLU A 13 1.39 4.03 -6.47
CA GLU A 13 0.48 4.66 -7.43
C GLU A 13 -1.00 4.42 -7.11
N PHE A 14 -1.33 3.21 -6.65
CA PHE A 14 -2.70 2.91 -6.25
C PHE A 14 -3.13 3.75 -5.06
N VAL A 15 -2.27 3.88 -4.04
CA VAL A 15 -2.58 4.71 -2.86
C VAL A 15 -2.66 6.19 -3.26
N ASP A 16 -1.73 6.69 -4.06
CA ASP A 16 -1.71 8.08 -4.50
C ASP A 16 -3.02 8.48 -5.21
N LYS A 17 -3.56 7.59 -6.04
CA LYS A 17 -4.82 7.80 -6.78
C LYS A 17 -6.09 7.64 -5.93
N ASN A 18 -6.05 6.85 -4.85
CA ASN A 18 -7.25 6.44 -4.11
C ASN A 18 -7.25 6.88 -2.63
N GLN A 19 -6.21 7.57 -2.18
CA GLN A 19 -6.08 8.01 -0.79
C GLN A 19 -7.26 8.91 -0.35
N PRO A 20 -7.76 8.76 0.89
CA PRO A 20 -7.36 7.77 1.90
C PRO A 20 -7.94 6.37 1.62
N VAL A 21 -7.07 5.36 1.54
CA VAL A 21 -7.46 3.98 1.15
C VAL A 21 -7.10 2.94 2.21
N GLY A 22 -7.95 1.95 2.43
CA GLY A 22 -7.74 0.89 3.40
C GLY A 22 -6.79 -0.19 2.87
N LEU A 23 -6.08 -0.86 3.77
CA LEU A 23 -5.19 -1.96 3.40
C LEU A 23 -5.90 -3.03 2.56
N GLY A 24 -7.11 -3.43 2.96
CA GLY A 24 -7.90 -4.42 2.20
C GLY A 24 -8.27 -3.95 0.78
N GLU A 25 -8.55 -2.66 0.61
CA GLU A 25 -8.89 -2.06 -0.69
C GLU A 25 -7.67 -2.04 -1.62
N ILE A 26 -6.47 -1.74 -1.09
CA ILE A 26 -5.20 -1.85 -1.85
C ILE A 26 -4.97 -3.29 -2.34
N LEU A 27 -5.11 -4.26 -1.43
CA LEU A 27 -4.84 -5.66 -1.73
C LEU A 27 -5.83 -6.22 -2.76
N ALA A 28 -7.12 -5.90 -2.60
CA ALA A 28 -8.15 -6.29 -3.56
C ALA A 28 -7.96 -5.60 -4.91
N GLY A 29 -7.70 -4.29 -4.93
CA GLY A 29 -7.52 -3.51 -6.15
C GLY A 29 -6.35 -3.97 -7.01
N LEU A 30 -5.29 -4.51 -6.39
CA LEU A 30 -4.10 -5.01 -7.07
C LEU A 30 -4.03 -6.54 -7.19
N SER A 31 -5.09 -7.25 -6.79
CA SER A 31 -5.15 -8.72 -6.78
C SER A 31 -3.94 -9.36 -6.05
N LEU A 32 -3.59 -8.81 -4.88
CA LEU A 32 -2.44 -9.23 -4.09
C LEU A 32 -2.84 -10.20 -2.97
N SER A 33 -1.96 -11.16 -2.70
CA SER A 33 -2.12 -12.01 -1.52
C SER A 33 -2.06 -11.16 -0.25
N HIS A 34 -2.86 -11.52 0.75
CA HIS A 34 -2.96 -10.75 1.98
C HIS A 34 -1.60 -10.60 2.67
N PHE A 35 -0.83 -11.70 2.76
CA PHE A 35 0.43 -11.72 3.48
C PHE A 35 1.56 -10.97 2.73
N SER A 36 1.73 -11.22 1.43
CA SER A 36 2.80 -10.58 0.66
C SER A 36 2.53 -9.11 0.41
N GLY A 37 1.28 -8.74 0.09
CA GLY A 37 0.92 -7.35 -0.17
C GLY A 37 0.96 -6.49 1.09
N ALA A 38 0.46 -7.00 2.22
CA ALA A 38 0.52 -6.27 3.48
C ALA A 38 1.96 -6.00 3.92
N ARG A 39 2.87 -6.98 3.73
CA ARG A 39 4.29 -6.78 4.00
C ARG A 39 4.88 -5.63 3.19
N VAL A 40 4.59 -5.54 1.89
CA VAL A 40 5.12 -4.48 1.03
C VAL A 40 4.54 -3.11 1.40
N VAL A 41 3.25 -3.04 1.73
CA VAL A 41 2.63 -1.80 2.24
C VAL A 41 3.32 -1.34 3.53
N LEU A 42 3.56 -2.25 4.48
CA LEU A 42 4.27 -1.94 5.73
C LEU A 42 5.71 -1.48 5.48
N ASP A 43 6.41 -2.07 4.50
CA ASP A 43 7.76 -1.64 4.13
C ASP A 43 7.75 -0.21 3.56
N LEU A 44 6.76 0.15 2.73
CA LEU A 44 6.58 1.52 2.23
C LEU A 44 6.26 2.53 3.36
N ILE A 45 5.52 2.11 4.38
CA ILE A 45 5.26 2.94 5.56
C ILE A 45 6.55 3.16 6.37
N LYS A 46 7.33 2.10 6.59
CA LYS A 46 8.65 2.22 7.25
C LYS A 46 9.62 3.10 6.49
N GLU A 47 9.53 3.12 5.16
CA GLU A 47 10.31 3.99 4.27
C GLU A 47 9.77 5.43 4.21
N ASN A 48 8.74 5.78 4.99
CA ASN A 48 8.04 7.07 4.98
C ASN A 48 7.50 7.46 3.59
N LYS A 49 7.21 6.47 2.73
CA LYS A 49 6.56 6.71 1.43
C LYS A 49 5.04 6.74 1.58
N LEU A 50 4.51 6.00 2.55
CA LEU A 50 3.10 5.95 2.90
C LEU A 50 2.96 6.20 4.40
N ASN A 51 1.79 6.65 4.84
CA ASN A 51 1.47 6.90 6.24
C ASN A 51 0.06 6.41 6.59
N TYR A 52 -0.18 6.12 7.86
CA TYR A 52 -1.53 5.91 8.36
C TYR A 52 -2.22 7.25 8.58
N SER A 53 -3.41 7.44 7.99
CA SER A 53 -4.26 8.56 8.34
C SER A 53 -4.79 8.37 9.77
N SER A 54 -4.54 9.32 10.65
CA SER A 54 -5.20 9.37 11.95
C SER A 54 -6.60 10.00 11.78
N PRO A 55 -7.71 9.45 12.35
CA PRO A 55 -7.84 8.24 13.18
C PRO A 55 -8.41 7.03 12.42
N GLY A 56 -8.41 7.03 11.08
CA GLY A 56 -9.23 6.11 10.26
C GLY A 56 -8.64 4.74 9.90
N LYS A 57 -7.41 4.40 10.32
CA LYS A 57 -6.65 3.22 9.82
C LYS A 57 -6.53 3.15 8.28
N LYS A 58 -6.82 4.24 7.56
CA LYS A 58 -6.58 4.36 6.12
C LYS A 58 -5.11 4.71 5.89
N ILE A 59 -4.65 4.49 4.67
CA ILE A 59 -3.30 4.71 4.21
C ILE A 59 -3.33 5.87 3.21
N VAL A 60 -2.39 6.78 3.37
CA VAL A 60 -2.19 7.98 2.54
C VAL A 60 -0.72 8.03 2.10
N VAL A 61 -0.41 8.84 1.09
CA VAL A 61 0.98 9.14 0.75
C VAL A 61 1.60 9.98 1.88
N GLY A 62 2.83 9.64 2.24
CA GLY A 62 3.54 10.19 3.38
C GLY A 62 4.42 11.38 3.08
#